data_AF-A0A950YP30-F1
#
_entry.id   AF-A0A950YP30-F1
#
_cell.length_a   1.000
_cell.length_b   1.000
_cell.length_c   1.000
_cell.angle_alpha   90.00
_cell.angle_beta   90.00
_cell.angle_gamma   90.00
#
_symmetry.space_group_name_H-M   'P 1'
#
loop_
_entity.id
_entity.type
_entity.pdbx_description
1 polymer ?
#
loop_
_entity_poly.entity_id
_entity_poly.type
_entity_poly.pdbx_seq_one_letter_code
_entity_poly.pdbx_strand_id
1 'polypeptide(L)' 'EELKQHGLQHLRDAVELLEGKATPDEVEAYRRFVLTLAVKVASAHREGGAAVGDAERAAIEEISSTIGNPAGT' A
#
# COMPACT_ATOMS: atom_id res chain seq x y z
N GLU A 1 -8.96 14.03 3.90
CA GLU A 1 -7.50 14.26 4.00
C GLU A 1 -6.88 13.66 5.25
N GLU A 2 -7.33 13.98 6.46
CA GLU A 2 -6.76 13.42 7.71
C GLU A 2 -6.75 11.89 7.76
N LEU A 3 -7.86 11.23 7.41
CA LEU A 3 -7.93 9.76 7.38
C LEU A 3 -6.86 9.14 6.47
N LYS A 4 -6.61 9.76 5.31
CA LYS A 4 -5.60 9.33 4.35
C LYS A 4 -4.20 9.49 4.93
N GLN A 5 -3.89 10.67 5.47
CA GLN A 5 -2.56 10.96 6.04
C GLN A 5 -2.25 10.05 7.24
N HIS A 6 -3.20 9.86 8.15
CA HIS A 6 -3.06 8.93 9.28
C HIS A 6 -2.90 7.48 8.81
N GLY A 7 -3.65 7.06 7.80
CA GLY A 7 -3.51 5.73 7.21
C GLY A 7 -2.10 5.50 6.64
N LEU A 8 -1.58 6.47 5.87
CA LEU A 8 -0.23 6.41 5.34
C LEU A 8 0.84 6.42 6.44
N GLN A 9 0.64 7.21 7.50
CA GLN A 9 1.56 7.23 8.65
C GLN A 9 1.64 5.85 9.32
N HIS A 10 0.50 5.21 9.59
CA HIS A 10 0.49 3.86 10.16
C HIS A 10 1.20 2.83 9.28
N LEU A 11 1.13 2.97 7.95
CA LEU A 11 1.86 2.10 7.03
C LEU A 11 3.38 2.30 7.16
N ARG A 12 3.86 3.54 7.33
CA ARG A 12 5.29 3.82 7.59
C ARG A 12 5.72 3.22 8.92
N ASP A 13 4.96 3.49 9.98
CA ASP A 13 5.28 3.01 11.34
C ASP A 13 5.34 1.47 11.38
N ALA A 14 4.44 0.80 10.66
CA ALA A 14 4.43 -0.65 10.56
C ALA A 14 5.66 -1.20 9.82
N VAL A 15 6.08 -0.56 8.73
CA VAL A 15 7.30 -0.96 7.99
C VAL A 15 8.54 -0.72 8.85
N GLU A 16 8.66 0.44 9.49
CA GLU A 16 9.78 0.78 10.38
C GLU A 16 9.89 -0.23 11.54
N LEU A 17 8.74 -0.60 12.13
CA LEU A 17 8.69 -1.61 13.20
C LEU A 17 9.19 -2.98 12.72
N LEU A 18 8.81 -3.38 11.50
CA LEU A 18 9.25 -4.66 10.92
C LEU A 18 10.72 -4.63 10.52
N GLU A 19 11.22 -3.54 9.94
CA GLU A 19 12.65 -3.38 9.63
C GLU A 19 13.54 -3.52 10.88
N GLY A 20 13.04 -3.11 12.05
CA GLY A 20 13.74 -3.26 13.32
C GLY A 20 13.64 -4.62 14.00
N LYS A 21 12.74 -5.52 13.56
CA LYS A 21 12.40 -6.75 14.31
C LYS A 21 12.26 -8.03 13.48
N ALA A 22 12.03 -7.90 12.18
CA ALA A 22 11.76 -9.00 11.27
C ALA A 22 12.93 -9.20 10.31
N THR A 23 12.92 -10.32 9.61
CA THR A 23 13.86 -10.59 8.52
C THR A 23 13.54 -9.73 7.29
N PRO A 24 14.51 -9.47 6.39
CA PRO A 24 14.25 -8.75 5.15
C PRO A 24 13.12 -9.36 4.30
N ASP A 25 13.05 -10.69 4.26
CA ASP A 25 12.01 -11.42 3.52
C ASP A 25 10.60 -11.16 4.10
N GLU A 26 10.48 -11.09 5.43
CA GLU A 26 9.21 -10.77 6.10
C GLU A 26 8.78 -9.32 5.86
N VAL A 27 9.73 -8.37 5.84
CA VAL A 27 9.47 -6.97 5.50
C VAL A 27 8.97 -6.85 4.07
N GLU A 28 9.61 -7.54 3.11
CA GLU A 28 9.19 -7.55 1.71
C GLU A 28 7.80 -8.20 1.57
N ALA A 29 7.56 -9.33 2.24
CA ALA A 29 6.27 -10.01 2.23
C ALA A 29 5.14 -9.10 2.76
N TYR A 30 5.40 -8.33 3.82
CA TYR A 30 4.45 -7.36 4.34
C TYR A 30 4.15 -6.24 3.32
N ARG A 31 5.18 -5.66 2.69
CA ARG A 31 4.98 -4.63 1.64
C ARG A 31 4.12 -5.16 0.50
N ARG A 32 4.40 -6.37 0.04
CA ARG A 32 3.64 -7.02 -1.04
C ARG A 32 2.22 -7.36 -0.63
N PHE A 33 2.01 -7.78 0.63
CA PHE A 33 0.69 -8.03 1.19
C PHE A 33 -0.18 -6.77 1.17
N VAL A 34 0.33 -5.64 1.68
CA VAL A 34 -0.38 -4.36 1.72
C VAL A 34 -0.76 -3.89 0.30
N LEU A 35 0.17 -3.95 -0.65
CA LEU A 35 -0.11 -3.58 -2.05
C LEU A 35 -1.18 -4.48 -2.67
N THR A 36 -1.08 -5.79 -2.46
CA THR A 36 -2.06 -6.74 -2.97
C THR A 36 -3.45 -6.46 -2.40
N LEU A 37 -3.54 -6.10 -1.12
CA LEU A 37 -4.80 -5.74 -0.47
C LEU A 37 -5.38 -4.44 -1.06
N ALA A 38 -4.56 -3.40 -1.21
CA ALA A 38 -5.00 -2.13 -1.79
C ALA A 38 -5.57 -2.31 -3.21
N VAL A 39 -4.86 -3.06 -4.06
CA VAL A 39 -5.31 -3.39 -5.42
C VAL A 39 -6.63 -4.18 -5.39
N LYS A 40 -6.78 -5.15 -4.49
CA LYS A 40 -8.02 -5.94 -4.37
C LYS A 40 -9.21 -5.09 -3.94
N VAL A 41 -9.03 -4.21 -2.96
CA VAL A 41 -10.10 -3.31 -2.47
C VAL A 41 -10.51 -2.33 -3.56
N ALA A 42 -9.54 -1.69 -4.21
CA ALA A 42 -9.78 -0.82 -5.36
C ALA A 42 -10.51 -1.56 -6.50
N SER A 43 -10.10 -2.80 -6.78
CA SER A 43 -10.72 -3.64 -7.81
C SER A 43 -12.10 -4.17 -7.43
N ALA A 44 -12.47 -4.16 -6.14
CA ALA A 44 -13.79 -4.53 -5.66
C ALA A 44 -14.75 -3.34 -5.70
N HIS A 45 -14.24 -2.11 -5.63
CA HIS A 45 -14.99 -0.88 -5.81
C HIS A 45 -15.28 -0.60 -7.30
N ARG A 46 -15.85 -1.59 -8.00
CA ARG A 46 -16.35 -1.40 -9.37
C ARG A 46 -17.79 -0.91 -9.31
N GLU A 47 -18.00 0.40 -9.36
CA GLU A 47 -19.29 0.90 -9.82
C GLU A 47 -19.43 0.62 -11.33
N GLY A 48 -20.48 -0.10 -11.73
CA GLY A 48 -20.85 -0.28 -13.14
C GLY A 48 -19.94 -1.15 -14.01
N GLY A 49 -18.98 -1.91 -13.45
CA GLY A 49 -18.13 -2.84 -14.20
C GLY A 49 -16.85 -2.23 -14.78
N ALA A 50 -16.55 -0.96 -14.48
CA ALA A 50 -15.32 -0.30 -14.90
C ALA A 50 -14.07 -0.82 -14.14
N ALA A 51 -12.90 -0.70 -14.77
CA ALA A 51 -11.60 -0.96 -14.14
C ALA A 51 -11.30 0.06 -13.03
N VAL A 52 -10.30 -0.24 -12.19
CA VAL A 52 -9.77 0.67 -11.14
C VAL A 52 -9.65 2.10 -11.68
N GLY A 53 -10.38 3.03 -11.07
CA GLY A 53 -10.42 4.44 -11.48
C GLY A 53 -9.10 5.16 -11.20
N ASP A 54 -9.00 6.39 -11.69
CA ASP A 54 -7.77 7.18 -11.57
C ASP A 54 -7.47 7.56 -10.11
N ALA A 55 -8.52 7.79 -9.30
CA ALA A 55 -8.37 8.09 -7.88
C ALA A 55 -7.83 6.89 -7.09
N GLU A 56 -8.35 5.68 -7.35
CA GLU A 56 -7.84 4.47 -6.72
C GLU A 56 -6.40 4.16 -7.15
N ARG A 57 -6.06 4.39 -8.43
CA ARG A 57 -4.70 4.20 -8.94
C ARG A 57 -3.72 5.13 -8.25
N ALA A 58 -4.06 6.41 -8.12
CA ALA A 58 -3.25 7.39 -7.40
C ALA A 58 -3.05 6.99 -5.92
N ALA A 59 -4.11 6.49 -5.26
CA ALA A 59 -4.01 6.00 -3.89
C ALA A 59 -3.07 4.78 -3.76
N ILE A 60 -3.10 3.85 -4.72
CA ILE A 60 -2.21 2.69 -4.74
C ILE A 60 -0.75 3.11 -4.95
N GLU A 61 -0.49 4.07 -5.84
CA GLU A 61 0.86 4.61 -6.06
C GLU A 61 1.42 5.27 -4.80
N GLU A 62 0.59 6.03 -4.08
CA GLU A 62 1.00 6.68 -2.84
C GLU A 62 1.25 5.69 -1.70
N ILE A 63 0.45 4.62 -1.60
CA ILE A 63 0.71 3.50 -0.68
C ILE A 63 2.04 2.82 -1.04
N SER A 64 2.28 2.55 -2.33
CA SER A 64 3.53 1.96 -2.83
C SER A 64 4.76 2.79 -2.50
N SER A 65 4.67 4.11 -2.69
CA SER A 65 5.74 5.05 -2.32
C SER A 65 5.95 5.10 -0.81
N THR A 66 4.87 5.01 -0.02
CA THR A 66 4.92 5.12 1.44
C THR A 66 5.61 3.93 2.10
N ILE A 67 5.36 2.72 1.60
CA ILE A 67 5.94 1.50 2.17
C ILE A 67 7.28 1.10 1.51
N GLY A 68 7.76 1.87 0.53
CA GLY A 68 9.04 1.63 -0.14
C GLY A 68 9.05 0.39 -1.03
N ASN A 69 8.10 0.26 -1.97
CA ASN A 69 8.13 -0.84 -2.94
C ASN A 69 9.44 -0.82 -3.76
N PRO A 70 10.18 -1.93 -3.92
CA PRO A 70 11.46 -1.98 -4.64
C PRO A 70 11.36 -1.82 -6.17
N ALA A 71 10.19 -1.52 -6.76
CA ALA A 71 10.06 -1.32 -8.21
C ALA A 71 10.55 0.08 -8.67
N GLY A 72 11.70 0.50 -8.14
CA GLY A 72 12.31 1.81 -8.38
C GLY A 72 13.83 1.77 -8.20
N THR A 73 14.49 0.82 -8.87
CA THR A 73 15.92 0.87 -9.24
C THR A 73 16.07 0.30 -10.64
#